data_AF-A0A1Y0I3I5-F1
#
_entry.id   AF-A0A1Y0I3I5-F1
#
_cell.length_a   1.000
_cell.length_b   1.000
_cell.length_c   1.000
_cell.angle_alpha   90.00
_cell.angle_beta   90.00
_cell.angle_gamma   90.00
#
_symmetry.space_group_name_H-M   'P 1'
#
loop_
_entity.id
_entity.type
_entity.pdbx_description
1 polymer ?
#
loop_
_entity_poly.entity_id
_entity_poly.type
_entity_poly.pdbx_seq_one_letter_code
_entity_poly.pdbx_strand_id
1 'polypeptide(L)'
;MKKLLMIVALIGVALWYKNGGLTSNNAGAFSASNTPEIWLFTFNQCGKPCNDAVSDLENRAAEYTHYKLDDGEEVQSLWSEMGGKTLPFYAIGNQTSNGFFRSDIASKLAQSFGDEYLTRQEKQYMENHFYSDGQAKVYIYGASWCPYCKKLRETLEAKNIDYYELDVEKASDRKAIIETMQIAGYPTVYVGYKRIQGKLDRIMDQIVENI
;
A
#
# COMPACT_ATOMS: atom_id res chain seq x y z
N MET A 1 -12.16 47.42 -9.77
CA MET A 1 -12.78 46.15 -10.23
C MET A 1 -11.80 44.98 -10.36
N LYS A 2 -10.53 45.16 -10.77
CA LYS A 2 -9.53 44.08 -10.81
C LYS A 2 -9.10 43.53 -9.43
N LYS A 3 -9.03 44.38 -8.40
CA LYS A 3 -8.69 43.96 -7.03
C LYS A 3 -9.75 43.08 -6.36
N LEU A 4 -11.03 43.26 -6.72
CA LEU A 4 -12.13 42.46 -6.17
C LEU A 4 -12.13 41.03 -6.76
N LEU A 5 -11.80 40.90 -8.05
CA LEU A 5 -11.69 39.60 -8.73
C LEU A 5 -10.53 38.74 -8.20
N MET A 6 -9.38 39.34 -7.87
CA MET A 6 -8.27 38.60 -7.24
C MET A 6 -8.63 38.09 -5.84
N ILE A 7 -9.36 38.89 -5.04
CA ILE A 7 -9.76 38.49 -3.69
C ILE A 7 -10.79 37.36 -3.75
N VAL A 8 -11.75 37.40 -4.68
CA VAL A 8 -12.72 36.31 -4.87
C VAL A 8 -12.04 35.04 -5.40
N ALA A 9 -11.02 35.15 -6.25
CA ALA A 9 -10.25 34.01 -6.71
C ALA A 9 -9.40 33.39 -5.59
N LEU A 10 -8.74 34.22 -4.77
CA LEU A 10 -7.96 33.75 -3.61
C LEU A 10 -8.85 33.15 -2.52
N ILE A 11 -10.04 33.72 -2.27
CA ILE A 11 -11.03 33.17 -1.36
C ILE A 11 -11.64 31.88 -1.93
N GLY A 12 -11.86 31.79 -3.25
CA GLY A 12 -12.36 30.58 -3.92
C GLY A 12 -11.36 29.43 -3.86
N VAL A 13 -10.07 29.70 -4.09
CA VAL A 13 -8.98 28.71 -3.93
C VAL A 13 -8.81 28.33 -2.46
N ALA A 14 -8.81 29.29 -1.54
CA ALA A 14 -8.73 29.02 -0.12
C ALA A 14 -9.94 28.21 0.40
N LEU A 15 -11.16 28.45 -0.10
CA LEU A 15 -12.36 27.71 0.27
C LEU A 15 -12.43 26.32 -0.39
N TRP A 16 -11.87 26.14 -1.59
CA TRP A 16 -11.69 24.81 -2.19
C TRP A 16 -10.74 23.95 -1.33
N TYR A 17 -9.63 24.54 -0.85
CA TYR A 17 -8.74 23.89 0.11
C TYR A 17 -9.37 23.70 1.50
N LYS A 18 -10.23 24.62 1.95
CA LYS A 18 -10.87 24.51 3.28
C LYS A 18 -12.00 23.47 3.33
N ASN A 19 -12.65 23.18 2.21
CA ASN A 19 -13.72 22.18 2.12
C ASN A 19 -13.22 20.78 1.68
N GLY A 20 -12.01 20.68 1.12
CA GLY A 20 -11.21 19.43 1.13
C GLY A 20 -10.35 19.28 2.39
N GLY A 21 -10.56 20.17 3.38
CA GLY A 21 -9.77 20.26 4.59
C GLY A 21 -10.06 19.10 5.52
N LEU A 22 -8.97 18.46 5.97
CA LEU A 22 -8.90 17.48 7.04
C LEU A 22 -9.94 17.75 8.13
N THR A 23 -11.10 17.11 8.01
CA THR A 23 -11.91 16.83 9.19
C THR A 23 -11.13 15.77 9.96
N SER A 24 -10.74 16.13 11.17
CA SER A 24 -9.92 15.42 12.18
C SER A 24 -10.25 13.93 12.46
N ASN A 25 -11.07 13.26 11.66
CA ASN A 25 -11.46 11.86 11.84
C ASN A 25 -11.06 10.93 10.69
N ASN A 26 -10.55 11.42 9.55
CA ASN A 26 -10.09 10.57 8.44
C ASN A 26 -8.60 10.84 8.14
N ALA A 27 -7.70 10.10 8.78
CA ALA A 27 -6.27 10.14 8.50
C ALA A 27 -5.92 9.37 7.21
N GLY A 28 -6.46 9.80 6.07
CA GLY A 28 -6.36 9.09 4.79
C GLY A 28 -6.54 10.01 3.57
N ALA A 29 -6.11 9.54 2.40
CA ALA A 29 -6.29 10.24 1.11
C ALA A 29 -7.68 9.93 0.55
N PHE A 30 -8.61 10.88 0.69
CA PHE A 30 -9.99 10.76 0.22
C PHE A 30 -10.46 12.05 -0.45
N SER A 31 -11.31 11.88 -1.46
CA SER A 31 -12.02 12.98 -2.10
C SER A 31 -13.06 13.60 -1.16
N ALA A 32 -13.61 14.76 -1.55
CA ALA A 32 -14.73 15.39 -0.85
C ALA A 32 -16.01 14.50 -0.82
N SER A 33 -16.13 13.53 -1.74
CA SER A 33 -17.20 12.53 -1.76
C SER A 33 -16.86 11.25 -0.98
N ASN A 34 -15.79 11.25 -0.19
CA ASN A 34 -15.30 10.11 0.58
C ASN A 34 -14.93 8.89 -0.29
N THR A 35 -14.47 9.15 -1.51
CA THR A 35 -13.90 8.12 -2.41
C THR A 35 -12.40 8.02 -2.15
N PRO A 36 -11.81 6.82 -2.02
CA PRO A 36 -10.37 6.69 -1.81
C PRO A 36 -9.60 7.29 -2.99
N GLU A 37 -8.51 8.00 -2.68
CA GLU A 37 -7.60 8.61 -3.66
C GLU A 37 -6.17 8.10 -3.45
N ILE A 38 -5.31 8.35 -4.44
CA ILE A 38 -3.87 8.08 -4.38
C ILE A 38 -3.15 9.43 -4.36
N TRP A 39 -2.43 9.72 -3.28
CA TRP A 39 -1.57 10.90 -3.16
C TRP A 39 -0.11 10.44 -3.06
N LEU A 40 0.72 10.89 -4.00
CA LEU A 40 2.15 10.62 -4.04
C LEU A 40 2.91 11.89 -3.67
N PHE A 41 3.74 11.80 -2.63
CA PHE A 41 4.61 12.87 -2.17
C PHE A 41 6.06 12.58 -2.56
N THR A 42 6.70 13.57 -3.18
CA THR A 42 8.12 13.50 -3.61
C THR A 42 8.81 14.85 -3.38
N PHE A 43 10.01 15.03 -3.93
CA PHE A 43 10.61 16.35 -4.16
C PHE A 43 11.25 16.39 -5.56
N ASN A 44 11.50 17.58 -6.12
CA ASN A 44 11.96 17.71 -7.51
C ASN A 44 13.27 16.95 -7.86
N GLN A 45 14.14 16.70 -6.88
CA GLN A 45 15.49 16.12 -7.07
C GLN A 45 15.68 14.78 -6.32
N CYS A 46 14.62 13.99 -6.16
CA CYS A 46 14.62 12.73 -5.39
C CYS A 46 15.40 11.58 -6.00
N GLY A 47 15.68 11.68 -7.29
CA GLY A 47 16.37 10.62 -8.01
C GLY A 47 15.51 9.37 -8.13
N LYS A 48 16.18 8.22 -8.24
CA LYS A 48 15.59 6.97 -8.71
C LYS A 48 14.35 6.51 -7.91
N PRO A 49 14.32 6.52 -6.57
CA PRO A 49 13.16 6.01 -5.83
C PRO A 49 11.85 6.74 -6.15
N CYS A 50 11.86 8.07 -6.27
CA CYS A 50 10.65 8.80 -6.64
C CYS A 50 10.30 8.66 -8.12
N ASN A 51 11.30 8.58 -9.00
CA ASN A 51 11.04 8.34 -10.42
C ASN A 51 10.40 6.96 -10.64
N ASP A 52 10.87 5.94 -9.92
CA ASP A 52 10.30 4.59 -9.96
C ASP A 52 8.87 4.59 -9.40
N ALA A 53 8.60 5.35 -8.34
CA ALA A 53 7.26 5.52 -7.79
C ALA A 53 6.27 6.14 -8.78
N VAL A 54 6.66 7.24 -9.43
CA VAL A 54 5.85 7.89 -10.48
C VAL A 54 5.61 6.91 -11.62
N SER A 55 6.67 6.28 -12.13
CA SER A 55 6.56 5.34 -13.25
C SER A 55 5.71 4.12 -12.92
N ASP A 56 5.75 3.61 -11.69
CA ASP A 56 4.90 2.48 -11.28
C ASP A 56 3.41 2.85 -11.31
N LEU A 57 3.02 4.03 -10.78
CA LEU A 57 1.64 4.51 -10.86
C LEU A 57 1.18 4.78 -12.30
N GLU A 58 2.04 5.42 -13.12
CA GLU A 58 1.75 5.68 -14.53
C GLU A 58 1.56 4.38 -15.34
N ASN A 59 2.43 3.39 -15.12
CA ASN A 59 2.34 2.09 -15.80
C ASN A 59 1.10 1.29 -15.39
N ARG A 60 0.57 1.54 -14.17
CA ARG A 60 -0.70 0.99 -13.69
C ARG A 60 -1.92 1.76 -14.22
N ALA A 61 -1.70 2.87 -14.93
CA ALA A 61 -2.74 3.84 -15.29
C ALA A 61 -3.56 4.31 -14.07
N ALA A 62 -2.89 4.45 -12.93
CA ALA A 62 -3.53 4.91 -11.70
C ALA A 62 -3.77 6.41 -11.74
N GLU A 63 -4.95 6.85 -11.32
CA GLU A 63 -5.23 8.28 -11.11
C GLU A 63 -4.69 8.71 -9.75
N TYR A 64 -3.77 9.67 -9.73
CA TYR A 64 -3.12 10.14 -8.50
C TYR A 64 -2.82 11.64 -8.49
N THR A 65 -2.80 12.21 -7.30
CA THR A 65 -2.33 13.57 -7.05
C THR A 65 -0.85 13.54 -6.69
N HIS A 66 -0.02 14.27 -7.44
CA HIS A 66 1.42 14.36 -7.21
C HIS A 66 1.78 15.63 -6.45
N TYR A 67 2.11 15.48 -5.17
CA TYR A 67 2.61 16.56 -4.33
C TYR A 67 4.15 16.58 -4.33
N LYS A 68 4.74 17.77 -4.46
CA LYS A 68 6.19 17.95 -4.25
C LYS A 68 6.41 18.80 -3.02
N LEU A 69 7.23 18.29 -2.09
CA LEU A 69 7.44 18.95 -0.80
C LEU A 69 8.12 20.32 -0.93
N ASP A 70 8.83 20.55 -2.03
CA ASP A 70 9.45 21.83 -2.36
C ASP A 70 8.50 22.84 -3.01
N ASP A 71 7.21 22.51 -3.16
CA ASP A 71 6.20 23.45 -3.66
C ASP A 71 5.62 24.37 -2.56
N GLY A 72 5.82 24.07 -1.28
CA GLY A 72 5.43 24.98 -0.18
C GLY A 72 5.27 24.32 1.19
N GLU A 73 5.18 25.15 2.23
CA GLU A 73 5.01 24.70 3.64
C GLU A 73 3.72 23.90 3.85
N GLU A 74 2.62 24.27 3.16
CA GLU A 74 1.34 23.57 3.28
C GLU A 74 1.44 22.09 2.85
N VAL A 75 2.20 21.81 1.79
CA VAL A 75 2.43 20.44 1.32
C VAL A 75 3.27 19.64 2.32
N GLN A 76 4.24 20.30 2.97
CA GLN A 76 5.06 19.68 4.01
C GLN A 76 4.25 19.37 5.27
N SER A 77 3.35 20.28 5.67
CA SER A 77 2.40 20.05 6.77
C SER A 77 1.49 18.87 6.48
N LEU A 78 0.87 18.82 5.28
CA LEU A 78 0.05 17.69 4.86
C LEU A 78 0.83 16.37 4.90
N TRP A 79 2.03 16.32 4.34
CA TRP A 79 2.88 15.14 4.38
C TRP A 79 3.19 14.68 5.82
N SER A 80 3.50 15.62 6.72
CA SER A 80 3.78 15.32 8.13
C SER A 80 2.54 14.83 8.89
N GLU A 81 1.37 15.43 8.65
CA GLU A 81 0.10 15.04 9.27
C GLU A 81 -0.30 13.63 8.87
N MET A 82 -0.01 13.25 7.63
CA MET A 82 -0.20 11.89 7.11
C MET A 82 0.82 10.88 7.65
N GLY A 83 1.77 11.31 8.50
CA GLY A 83 2.79 10.45 9.10
C GLY A 83 3.97 10.15 8.17
N GLY A 84 4.21 11.02 7.19
CA GLY A 84 5.35 10.95 6.29
C GLY A 84 6.69 11.03 7.02
N LYS A 85 7.61 10.13 6.67
CA LYS A 85 8.98 10.06 7.23
C LYS A 85 10.04 9.94 6.17
N THR A 86 9.73 9.28 5.06
CA THR A 86 10.69 9.02 3.98
C THR A 86 10.02 9.16 2.63
N LEU A 87 10.76 9.70 1.65
CA LEU A 87 10.31 9.88 0.28
C LEU A 87 10.78 8.71 -0.63
N PRO A 88 10.01 8.37 -1.68
CA PRO A 88 8.64 8.83 -1.93
C PRO A 88 7.69 8.37 -0.81
N PHE A 89 6.65 9.13 -0.53
CA PHE A 89 5.63 8.76 0.44
C PHE A 89 4.27 8.67 -0.25
N TYR A 90 3.49 7.68 0.13
CA TYR A 90 2.17 7.43 -0.41
C TYR A 90 1.12 7.58 0.68
N ALA A 91 0.00 8.22 0.35
CA ALA A 91 -1.27 8.03 1.02
C ALA A 91 -2.27 7.47 0.00
N ILE A 92 -2.91 6.35 0.33
CA ILE A 92 -3.74 5.56 -0.58
C ILE A 92 -4.99 5.17 0.20
N GLY A 93 -6.09 5.92 0.07
CA GLY A 93 -7.22 5.78 0.98
C GLY A 93 -6.76 5.86 2.44
N ASN A 94 -7.06 4.83 3.24
CA ASN A 94 -6.61 4.72 4.63
C ASN A 94 -5.17 4.18 4.82
N GLN A 95 -4.49 3.82 3.73
CA GLN A 95 -3.16 3.23 3.78
C GLN A 95 -2.08 4.29 3.56
N THR A 96 -0.91 4.10 4.16
CA THR A 96 0.26 4.94 3.88
C THR A 96 1.51 4.10 3.64
N SER A 97 2.45 4.58 2.83
CA SER A 97 3.73 3.93 2.60
C SER A 97 4.90 4.91 2.63
N ASN A 98 6.00 4.50 3.26
CA ASN A 98 7.25 5.24 3.30
C ASN A 98 8.27 4.53 2.39
N GLY A 99 8.77 5.24 1.39
CA GLY A 99 9.61 4.68 0.34
C GLY A 99 8.81 3.98 -0.76
N PHE A 100 9.54 3.43 -1.73
CA PHE A 100 8.96 2.68 -2.83
C PHE A 100 9.36 1.21 -2.77
N PHE A 101 8.36 0.34 -2.60
CA PHE A 101 8.51 -1.10 -2.72
C PHE A 101 7.26 -1.67 -3.38
N ARG A 102 7.41 -2.10 -4.64
CA ARG A 102 6.32 -2.43 -5.55
C ARG A 102 5.23 -3.31 -4.94
N SER A 103 5.58 -4.40 -4.24
CA SER A 103 4.54 -5.30 -3.68
C SER A 103 3.85 -4.75 -2.44
N ASP A 104 4.48 -3.84 -1.70
CA ASP A 104 3.80 -3.08 -0.64
C ASP A 104 2.84 -2.05 -1.25
N ILE A 105 3.24 -1.36 -2.32
CA ILE A 105 2.35 -0.44 -3.04
C ILE A 105 1.17 -1.19 -3.66
N ALA A 106 1.41 -2.32 -4.33
CA ALA A 106 0.35 -3.18 -4.87
C ALA A 106 -0.60 -3.67 -3.77
N SER A 107 -0.07 -4.08 -2.61
CA SER A 107 -0.87 -4.48 -1.44
C SER A 107 -1.78 -3.35 -0.93
N LYS A 108 -1.30 -2.11 -0.92
CA LYS A 108 -2.06 -0.93 -0.42
C LYS A 108 -3.07 -0.42 -1.43
N LEU A 109 -2.71 -0.43 -2.71
CA LEU A 109 -3.64 -0.19 -3.81
C LEU A 109 -4.78 -1.20 -3.73
N ALA A 110 -4.46 -2.49 -3.58
CA ALA A 110 -5.50 -3.51 -3.58
C ALA A 110 -6.40 -3.51 -2.34
N GLN A 111 -5.88 -3.13 -1.18
CA GLN A 111 -6.71 -2.88 0.00
C GLN A 111 -7.68 -1.70 -0.18
N SER A 112 -7.38 -0.75 -1.07
CA SER A 112 -8.19 0.46 -1.26
C SER A 112 -9.11 0.39 -2.47
N PHE A 113 -8.71 -0.34 -3.51
CA PHE A 113 -9.37 -0.36 -4.83
C PHE A 113 -9.65 -1.78 -5.37
N GLY A 114 -9.37 -2.83 -4.59
CA GLY A 114 -9.47 -4.21 -5.09
C GLY A 114 -8.41 -4.52 -6.15
N ASP A 115 -8.76 -5.22 -7.22
CA ASP A 115 -7.79 -5.63 -8.24
C ASP A 115 -7.55 -4.58 -9.35
N GLU A 116 -8.21 -3.43 -9.29
CA GLU A 116 -8.22 -2.40 -10.34
C GLU A 116 -6.82 -1.96 -10.78
N TYR A 117 -5.93 -1.68 -9.83
CA TYR A 117 -4.57 -1.21 -10.10
C TYR A 117 -3.50 -2.31 -10.00
N LEU A 118 -3.92 -3.57 -9.91
CA LEU A 118 -2.99 -4.69 -9.94
C LEU A 118 -2.57 -4.99 -11.37
N THR A 119 -1.28 -5.27 -11.56
CA THR A 119 -0.80 -5.86 -12.81
C THR A 119 -1.39 -7.26 -12.97
N ARG A 120 -1.41 -7.76 -14.21
CA ARG A 120 -1.89 -9.13 -14.51
C ARG A 120 -1.22 -10.21 -13.64
N GLN A 121 0.09 -10.10 -13.40
CA GLN A 121 0.84 -11.07 -12.60
C GLN A 121 0.49 -10.95 -11.12
N GLU A 122 0.39 -9.73 -10.57
CA GLU A 122 -0.02 -9.53 -9.18
C GLU A 122 -1.42 -10.06 -8.95
N LYS A 123 -2.36 -9.79 -9.86
CA LYS A 123 -3.73 -10.33 -9.79
C LYS A 123 -3.72 -11.86 -9.77
N GLN A 124 -3.02 -12.50 -10.71
CA GLN A 124 -2.89 -13.97 -10.77
C GLN A 124 -2.41 -14.58 -9.45
N TYR A 125 -1.43 -13.95 -8.78
CA TYR A 125 -0.91 -14.48 -7.52
C TYR A 125 -1.81 -14.15 -6.32
N MET A 126 -2.29 -12.91 -6.23
CA MET A 126 -3.11 -12.45 -5.09
C MET A 126 -4.51 -13.05 -5.07
N GLU A 127 -5.07 -13.48 -6.20
CA GLU A 127 -6.33 -14.23 -6.24
C GLU A 127 -6.27 -15.51 -5.37
N ASN A 128 -5.09 -16.16 -5.27
CA ASN A 128 -4.93 -17.36 -4.43
C ASN A 128 -4.99 -17.06 -2.94
N HIS A 129 -4.90 -15.79 -2.54
CA HIS A 129 -4.99 -15.34 -1.14
C HIS A 129 -6.44 -15.23 -0.65
N PHE A 130 -7.42 -15.57 -1.47
CA PHE A 130 -8.83 -15.55 -1.11
C PHE A 130 -9.46 -16.92 -1.28
N TYR A 131 -10.45 -17.22 -0.45
CA TYR A 131 -11.37 -18.33 -0.67
C TYR A 131 -12.35 -18.00 -1.80
N SER A 132 -13.09 -19.02 -2.27
CA SER A 132 -14.04 -18.86 -3.38
C SER A 132 -15.20 -17.90 -3.08
N ASP A 133 -15.49 -17.67 -1.80
CA ASP A 133 -16.49 -16.72 -1.32
C ASP A 133 -15.92 -15.31 -1.06
N GLY A 134 -14.64 -15.09 -1.36
CA GLY A 134 -13.96 -13.80 -1.18
C GLY A 134 -13.39 -13.58 0.21
N GLN A 135 -13.51 -14.53 1.15
CA GLN A 135 -12.87 -14.40 2.46
C GLN A 135 -11.33 -14.45 2.32
N ALA A 136 -10.63 -13.62 3.10
CA ALA A 136 -9.17 -13.56 3.08
C ALA A 136 -8.55 -14.82 3.72
N LYS A 137 -7.47 -15.33 3.11
CA LYS A 137 -6.64 -16.43 3.64
C LYS A 137 -5.39 -15.89 4.27
N VAL A 138 -4.90 -16.57 5.30
CA VAL A 138 -3.47 -16.51 5.66
C VAL A 138 -2.70 -17.30 4.60
N TYR A 139 -2.01 -16.60 3.70
CA TYR A 139 -1.23 -17.19 2.62
C TYR A 139 0.27 -17.00 2.86
N ILE A 140 0.99 -18.10 2.94
CA ILE A 140 2.41 -18.15 3.26
C ILE A 140 3.19 -18.54 2.01
N TYR A 141 4.05 -17.63 1.55
CA TYR A 141 5.14 -17.98 0.67
C TYR A 141 6.31 -18.46 1.52
N GLY A 142 6.55 -19.77 1.51
CA GLY A 142 7.52 -20.44 2.37
C GLY A 142 8.43 -21.39 1.61
N ALA A 143 9.14 -22.22 2.37
CA ALA A 143 9.98 -23.29 1.87
C ALA A 143 10.04 -24.43 2.88
N SER A 144 9.97 -25.68 2.43
CA SER A 144 9.91 -26.86 3.31
C SER A 144 11.05 -26.93 4.34
N TRP A 145 12.25 -26.46 3.97
CA TRP A 145 13.44 -26.50 4.83
C TRP A 145 13.51 -25.33 5.83
N CYS A 146 12.65 -24.31 5.68
CA CYS A 146 12.78 -23.07 6.46
C CYS A 146 12.29 -23.24 7.91
N PRO A 147 13.17 -23.07 8.92
CA PRO A 147 12.79 -23.25 10.32
C PRO A 147 11.80 -22.19 10.81
N TYR A 148 11.86 -20.97 10.28
CA TYR A 148 10.90 -19.91 10.62
C TYR A 148 9.52 -20.18 10.03
N CYS A 149 9.44 -20.76 8.83
CA CYS A 149 8.17 -21.22 8.26
C CYS A 149 7.56 -22.32 9.13
N LYS A 150 8.37 -23.32 9.53
CA LYS A 150 7.93 -24.37 10.46
C LYS A 150 7.36 -23.79 11.77
N LYS A 151 8.07 -22.84 12.38
CA LYS A 151 7.61 -22.21 13.62
C LYS A 151 6.31 -21.42 13.44
N LEU A 152 6.15 -20.74 12.30
CA LEU A 152 4.90 -20.05 11.95
C LEU A 152 3.73 -21.04 11.82
N ARG A 153 3.93 -22.15 11.10
CA ARG A 153 2.93 -23.22 10.98
C ARG A 153 2.49 -23.77 12.34
N GLU A 154 3.44 -24.17 13.18
CA GLU A 154 3.15 -24.67 14.53
C GLU A 154 2.38 -23.65 15.37
N THR A 155 2.66 -22.35 15.21
CA THR A 155 1.98 -21.28 15.94
C THR A 155 0.55 -21.08 15.44
N LEU A 156 0.32 -21.13 14.13
CA LEU A 156 -1.02 -21.03 13.52
C LEU A 156 -1.88 -22.24 13.89
N GLU A 157 -1.32 -23.45 13.81
CA GLU A 157 -1.97 -24.71 14.19
C GLU A 157 -2.37 -24.70 15.67
N ALA A 158 -1.46 -24.28 16.57
CA ALA A 158 -1.75 -24.17 18.00
C ALA A 158 -2.88 -23.18 18.32
N LYS A 159 -3.16 -22.23 17.43
CA LYS A 159 -4.24 -21.23 17.55
C LYS A 159 -5.48 -21.57 16.73
N ASN A 160 -5.52 -22.70 16.04
CA ASN A 160 -6.59 -23.09 15.10
C ASN A 160 -6.85 -22.02 14.03
N ILE A 161 -5.79 -21.43 13.48
CA ILE A 161 -5.88 -20.48 12.36
C ILE A 161 -5.58 -21.23 11.07
N ASP A 162 -6.55 -21.27 10.16
CA ASP A 162 -6.39 -21.87 8.84
C ASP A 162 -5.41 -21.06 7.98
N TYR A 163 -4.54 -21.77 7.26
CA TYR A 163 -3.55 -21.16 6.39
C TYR A 163 -3.25 -22.04 5.17
N TYR A 164 -2.70 -21.39 4.13
CA TYR A 164 -2.14 -22.05 2.97
C TYR A 164 -0.66 -21.71 2.87
N GLU A 165 0.19 -22.71 2.59
CA GLU A 165 1.61 -22.49 2.31
C GLU A 165 1.94 -22.94 0.88
N LEU A 166 2.55 -22.05 0.10
CA LEU A 166 3.22 -22.38 -1.15
C LEU A 166 4.71 -22.53 -0.89
N ASP A 167 5.25 -23.73 -1.15
CA ASP A 167 6.69 -23.95 -1.20
C ASP A 167 7.25 -23.38 -2.51
N VAL A 168 7.75 -22.14 -2.43
CA VAL A 168 8.22 -21.37 -3.59
C VAL A 168 9.41 -22.05 -4.28
N GLU A 169 10.20 -22.83 -3.55
CA GLU A 169 11.36 -23.55 -4.12
C GLU A 169 10.95 -24.71 -5.02
N LYS A 170 9.71 -25.19 -4.90
CA LYS A 170 9.14 -26.29 -5.70
C LYS A 170 8.19 -25.80 -6.79
N ALA A 171 7.85 -24.51 -6.81
CA ALA A 171 6.94 -23.95 -7.80
C ALA A 171 7.60 -23.89 -9.19
N SER A 172 6.87 -24.30 -10.23
CA SER A 172 7.37 -24.27 -11.62
C SER A 172 7.64 -22.84 -12.12
N ASP A 173 6.94 -21.85 -11.57
CA ASP A 173 7.03 -20.43 -11.90
C ASP A 173 7.74 -19.62 -10.79
N ARG A 174 8.59 -20.27 -9.99
CA ARG A 174 9.36 -19.69 -8.87
C ARG A 174 9.91 -18.29 -9.15
N LYS A 175 10.56 -18.09 -10.29
CA LYS A 175 11.17 -16.80 -10.66
C LYS A 175 10.12 -15.68 -10.74
N ALA A 176 8.99 -15.95 -11.39
CA ALA A 176 7.91 -14.98 -11.54
C ALA A 176 7.25 -14.66 -10.19
N ILE A 177 7.05 -15.67 -9.32
CA ILE A 177 6.55 -15.46 -7.96
C ILE A 177 7.50 -14.55 -7.16
N ILE A 178 8.80 -14.87 -7.14
CA ILE A 178 9.81 -14.10 -6.41
C ILE A 178 9.86 -12.65 -6.89
N GLU A 179 9.85 -12.43 -8.21
CA GLU A 179 9.92 -11.09 -8.80
C GLU A 179 8.64 -10.28 -8.56
N THR A 180 7.47 -10.89 -8.76
CA THR A 180 6.17 -10.21 -8.64
C THR A 180 5.86 -9.88 -7.19
N MET A 181 5.95 -10.87 -6.30
CA MET A 181 5.61 -10.69 -4.89
C MET A 181 6.76 -10.05 -4.08
N GLN A 182 7.92 -9.83 -4.73
CA GLN A 182 9.17 -9.35 -4.12
C GLN A 182 9.49 -10.12 -2.84
N ILE A 183 9.65 -11.44 -2.99
CA ILE A 183 10.02 -12.33 -1.90
C ILE A 183 11.52 -12.22 -1.70
N ALA A 184 11.92 -11.48 -0.66
CA ALA A 184 13.32 -11.37 -0.25
C ALA A 184 13.77 -12.51 0.68
N GLY A 185 12.82 -13.25 1.24
CA GLY A 185 13.07 -14.35 2.18
C GLY A 185 11.77 -14.98 2.69
N TYR A 186 11.94 -16.07 3.44
CA TYR A 186 10.85 -16.88 3.97
C TYR A 186 10.76 -16.78 5.51
N PRO A 187 9.54 -16.78 6.09
CA PRO A 187 8.25 -16.70 5.39
C PRO A 187 7.96 -15.28 4.89
N THR A 188 7.29 -15.17 3.74
CA THR A 188 6.57 -13.96 3.35
C THR A 188 5.07 -14.26 3.47
N VAL A 189 4.33 -13.47 4.25
CA VAL A 189 2.94 -13.76 4.60
C VAL A 189 2.00 -12.67 4.07
N TYR A 190 0.85 -13.09 3.58
CA TYR A 190 -0.27 -12.23 3.21
C TYR A 190 -1.54 -12.65 3.95
N VAL A 191 -2.41 -11.68 4.22
CA VAL A 191 -3.82 -11.91 4.58
C VAL A 191 -4.68 -11.20 3.54
N GLY A 192 -5.25 -11.96 2.60
CA GLY A 192 -5.86 -11.39 1.40
C GLY A 192 -4.86 -10.52 0.63
N TYR A 193 -5.18 -9.24 0.43
CA TYR A 193 -4.27 -8.28 -0.20
C TYR A 193 -3.16 -7.77 0.72
N LYS A 194 -3.32 -7.85 2.04
CA LYS A 194 -2.41 -7.22 3.00
C LYS A 194 -1.13 -8.04 3.16
N ARG A 195 0.01 -7.46 2.78
CA ARG A 195 1.32 -8.04 3.10
C ARG A 195 1.65 -7.82 4.58
N ILE A 196 1.90 -8.90 5.31
CA ILE A 196 2.27 -8.82 6.72
C ILE A 196 3.78 -8.59 6.85
N GLN A 197 4.17 -7.60 7.66
CA GLN A 197 5.57 -7.21 7.83
C GLN A 197 6.10 -7.53 9.24
N GLY A 198 7.38 -7.91 9.33
CA GLY A 198 8.11 -7.94 10.59
C GLY A 198 8.54 -9.33 11.06
N LYS A 199 8.91 -9.41 12.34
CA LYS A 199 9.32 -10.65 13.01
C LYS A 199 8.11 -11.51 13.36
N LEU A 200 8.34 -12.79 13.65
CA LEU A 200 7.28 -13.80 13.81
C LEU A 200 6.20 -13.42 14.84
N ASP A 201 6.59 -12.85 15.97
CA ASP A 201 5.67 -12.33 16.99
C ASP A 201 4.74 -11.25 16.42
N ARG A 202 5.33 -10.27 15.73
CA ARG A 202 4.59 -9.19 15.06
C ARG A 202 3.73 -9.69 13.89
N ILE A 203 4.12 -10.78 13.24
CA ILE A 203 3.33 -11.42 12.17
C ILE A 203 2.02 -11.96 12.77
N MET A 204 2.08 -12.62 13.92
CA MET A 204 0.89 -13.22 14.53
C MET A 204 -0.14 -12.19 14.98
N ASP A 205 0.29 -11.10 15.60
CA ASP A 205 -0.61 -10.02 16.02
C ASP A 205 -1.36 -9.44 14.80
N GLN A 206 -0.62 -9.18 13.72
CA GLN A 206 -1.20 -8.68 12.47
C GLN A 206 -2.09 -9.69 11.78
N ILE A 207 -1.82 -11.00 11.87
CA ILE A 207 -2.73 -12.01 11.30
C ILE A 207 -4.07 -11.96 12.04
N VAL A 208 -4.05 -11.98 13.38
CA VAL A 208 -5.27 -11.96 14.19
C VAL A 208 -6.10 -10.70 13.97
N GLU A 209 -5.47 -9.55 13.73
CA GLU A 209 -6.17 -8.30 13.41
C GLU A 209 -6.84 -8.28 12.02
N ASN A 210 -6.57 -9.25 11.14
CA ASN A 210 -6.98 -9.21 9.74
C ASN A 210 -7.75 -10.46 9.27
N ILE A 211 -8.09 -11.37 10.19
CA ILE A 211 -8.98 -12.51 9.97
C ILE A 211 -10.36 -12.28 10.60
#